data_AF-A0A7S3DFR9-F1
#
_entry.id   AF-A0A7S3DFR9-F1
#
_cell.length_a   1.000
_cell.length_b   1.000
_cell.length_c   1.000
_cell.angle_alpha   90.00
_cell.angle_beta   90.00
_cell.angle_gamma   90.00
#
_symmetry.space_group_name_H-M   'P 1'
#
loop_
_entity.id
_entity.type
_entity.pdbx_description
1 polymer ?
#
loop_
_entity_poly.entity_id
_entity_poly.type
_entity_poly.pdbx_seq_one_letter_code
_entity_poly.pdbx_strand_id
1 'polypeptide(L)'
;WKGINMLNLQQEGLYEGQLAGNPKGALSKFQIWSLNAADDISDILSALNRTKRPDYLAMSASTVFASSHCSALIKVTPGLDEIYFGHSTWFDYNTMVRIYKTYDFSTIKSDVIVNTRLSFSSYPGCLESTDDFYIMGQHMAMI
;
A
#
# COMPACT_ATOMS: atom_id res chain seq x y z
N TRP A 1 -10.97 14.12 9.28
CA TRP A 1 -9.60 13.95 9.78
C TRP A 1 -9.40 12.84 10.83
N LYS A 2 -10.44 12.26 11.46
CA LYS A 2 -10.26 11.15 12.44
C LYS A 2 -9.45 9.96 11.90
N GLY A 3 -9.76 9.48 10.69
CA GLY A 3 -9.04 8.37 10.05
C GLY A 3 -7.55 8.66 9.84
N ILE A 4 -7.24 9.83 9.28
CA ILE A 4 -5.86 10.29 9.05
C ILE A 4 -5.08 10.38 10.37
N ASN A 5 -5.71 10.85 11.44
CA ASN A 5 -5.07 10.88 12.76
C ASN A 5 -4.69 9.47 13.24
N MET A 6 -5.53 8.46 12.99
CA MET A 6 -5.23 7.07 13.38
C MET A 6 -4.06 6.48 12.57
N LEU A 7 -3.98 6.78 11.27
CA LEU A 7 -2.84 6.39 10.44
C LEU A 7 -1.54 7.05 10.91
N ASN A 8 -1.58 8.34 11.24
CA ASN A 8 -0.42 9.06 11.78
C ASN A 8 0.04 8.46 13.12
N LEU A 9 -0.89 8.08 14.01
CA LEU A 9 -0.55 7.42 15.27
C LEU A 9 0.09 6.04 15.04
N GLN A 10 -0.37 5.28 14.05
CA GLN A 10 0.24 4.00 13.69
C GLN A 10 1.69 4.18 13.20
N GLN A 11 1.94 5.21 12.39
CA GLN A 11 3.27 5.55 11.90
C GLN A 11 4.20 6.05 13.01
N GLU A 12 3.68 6.84 13.96
CA GLU A 12 4.42 7.24 15.15
C GLU A 12 4.79 6.02 16.00
N GLY A 13 3.85 5.11 16.24
CA GLY A 13 4.13 3.87 16.98
C GLY A 13 5.18 2.98 16.32
N LEU A 14 5.18 2.91 14.98
CA LEU A 14 6.25 2.23 14.22
C LEU A 14 7.62 2.89 14.46
N TYR A 15 7.68 4.22 14.42
CA TYR A 15 8.90 4.97 14.72
C TYR A 15 9.41 4.73 16.15
N GLU A 16 8.53 4.87 17.14
CA GLU A 16 8.87 4.67 18.55
C GLU A 16 9.34 3.23 18.82
N GLY A 17 8.66 2.24 18.24
CA GLY A 17 9.04 0.83 18.36
C GLY A 17 10.41 0.53 17.71
N GLN A 18 10.69 1.12 16.56
CA GLN A 18 11.97 0.96 15.86
C GLN A 18 13.11 1.64 16.63
N LEU A 19 12.88 2.84 17.15
CA LEU A 19 13.82 3.56 18.02
C LEU A 19 14.13 2.77 19.30
N ALA A 20 13.12 2.19 19.94
CA ALA A 20 13.30 1.40 21.15
C ALA A 20 14.04 0.08 20.88
N GLY A 21 13.75 -0.59 19.76
CA GLY A 21 14.35 -1.88 19.40
C GLY A 21 15.76 -1.77 18.80
N ASN A 22 16.08 -0.68 18.10
CA ASN A 22 17.39 -0.45 17.49
C ASN A 22 17.78 1.05 17.50
N PRO A 23 18.16 1.62 18.66
CA PRO A 23 18.46 3.05 18.77
C PRO A 23 19.59 3.53 17.84
N LYS A 24 20.59 2.68 17.57
CA LYS A 24 21.76 3.03 16.75
C LYS A 24 21.47 3.00 15.25
N GLY A 25 20.48 2.23 14.82
CA GLY A 25 20.01 2.17 13.43
C GLY A 25 18.64 2.81 13.25
N ALA A 26 18.24 3.70 14.15
CA ALA A 26 16.90 4.28 14.13
C ALA A 26 16.72 5.14 12.87
N LEU A 27 15.65 4.87 12.12
CA LEU A 27 15.25 5.70 10.99
C LEU A 27 14.63 7.00 11.53
N SER A 28 14.85 8.12 10.86
CA SER A 28 14.11 9.34 11.16
C SER A 28 12.62 9.17 10.83
N LYS A 29 11.76 9.98 11.47
CA LYS A 29 10.33 10.05 11.14
C LYS A 29 10.09 10.29 9.65
N PHE A 30 10.91 11.14 9.03
CA PHE A 30 10.83 11.41 7.60
C PHE A 30 11.13 10.16 6.76
N GLN A 31 12.15 9.36 7.12
CA GLN A 31 12.46 8.13 6.40
C GLN A 31 11.36 7.07 6.54
N ILE A 32 10.75 6.94 7.73
CA ILE A 32 9.60 6.05 7.93
C ILE A 32 8.40 6.56 7.12
N TRP A 33 8.16 7.87 7.11
CA TRP A 33 7.14 8.46 6.26
C TRP A 33 7.38 8.19 4.79
N SER A 34 8.60 8.41 4.30
CA SER A 34 8.98 8.14 2.91
C SER A 34 8.82 6.67 2.53
N LEU A 35 9.05 5.74 3.46
CA LEU A 35 8.84 4.31 3.21
C LEU A 35 7.37 4.00 2.91
N ASN A 36 6.43 4.67 3.59
CA ASN A 36 4.98 4.50 3.41
C ASN A 36 4.42 5.40 2.29
N ALA A 37 5.27 6.17 1.63
CA ALA A 37 4.94 7.05 0.51
C ALA A 37 5.86 6.77 -0.69
N ALA A 38 6.48 5.58 -0.73
CA ALA A 38 7.55 5.28 -1.68
C ALA A 38 7.07 5.39 -3.14
N ASP A 39 5.85 4.92 -3.42
CA ASP A 39 5.25 4.99 -4.75
C ASP A 39 4.86 6.43 -5.11
N ASP A 40 4.24 7.17 -4.19
CA ASP A 40 3.89 8.58 -4.37
C ASP A 40 5.13 9.46 -4.62
N ILE A 41 6.27 9.16 -3.97
CA ILE A 41 7.50 9.94 -4.13
C ILE A 41 7.98 9.92 -5.58
N SER A 42 7.85 8.79 -6.29
CA SER A 42 8.23 8.69 -7.70
C SER A 42 7.41 9.66 -8.57
N ASP A 43 6.09 9.69 -8.36
CA ASP A 43 5.18 10.59 -9.07
C ASP A 43 5.41 12.05 -8.71
N ILE A 44 5.63 12.35 -7.42
CA ILE A 44 5.95 13.70 -6.93
C ILE A 44 7.25 14.20 -7.58
N LEU A 45 8.29 13.38 -7.65
CA LEU A 45 9.56 13.73 -8.29
C LEU A 45 9.39 14.02 -9.78
N SER A 46 8.57 13.21 -10.48
CA SER A 46 8.22 13.44 -11.89
C SER A 46 7.45 14.74 -12.09
N ALA A 47 6.46 15.00 -11.24
CA ALA A 47 5.61 16.20 -11.32
C ALA A 47 6.37 17.50 -11.02
N LEU A 48 7.33 17.46 -10.09
CA LEU A 48 8.17 18.61 -9.74
C LEU A 48 9.25 18.88 -10.80
N ASN A 49 9.63 17.87 -11.58
CA ASN A 49 10.60 18.02 -12.64
C ASN A 49 9.93 18.47 -13.95
N ARG A 50 9.88 19.79 -14.16
CA ARG A 50 9.28 20.42 -15.36
C ARG A 50 9.76 19.86 -16.71
N THR A 51 10.98 19.35 -16.80
CA THR A 51 11.51 18.79 -18.07
C THR A 51 11.14 17.32 -18.26
N LYS A 52 10.75 16.61 -17.20
CA LYS A 52 10.33 15.20 -17.24
C LYS A 52 8.82 15.00 -17.08
N ARG A 53 8.10 16.06 -16.67
CA ARG A 53 6.65 16.01 -16.46
C ARG A 53 5.93 15.65 -17.77
N PRO A 54 5.20 14.52 -17.83
CA PRO A 54 4.43 14.17 -19.02
C PRO A 54 3.24 15.11 -19.21
N ASP A 55 2.84 15.31 -20.46
CA ASP A 55 1.54 15.93 -20.75
C ASP A 55 0.44 14.89 -20.52
N TYR A 56 -0.09 14.88 -19.29
CA TYR A 56 -1.13 13.94 -18.86
C TYR A 56 -2.39 14.00 -19.73
N LEU A 57 -2.69 15.14 -20.36
CA LEU A 57 -3.87 15.29 -21.23
C LEU A 57 -3.65 14.70 -22.63
N ALA A 58 -2.39 14.52 -23.02
CA ALA A 58 -1.99 13.96 -24.32
C ALA A 58 -1.52 12.50 -24.23
N MET A 59 -1.57 11.87 -23.05
CA MET A 59 -1.14 10.49 -22.88
C MET A 59 -2.06 9.50 -23.61
N SER A 60 -1.48 8.59 -24.38
CA SER A 60 -2.20 7.45 -24.94
C SER A 60 -2.34 6.34 -23.91
N ALA A 61 -3.33 5.47 -24.11
CA ALA A 61 -3.50 4.27 -23.28
C ALA A 61 -2.22 3.40 -23.25
N SER A 62 -1.53 3.26 -24.39
CA SER A 62 -0.28 2.50 -24.46
C SER A 62 0.83 3.06 -23.55
N THR A 63 0.93 4.38 -23.44
CA THR A 63 1.91 5.04 -22.57
C THR A 63 1.57 4.80 -21.10
N VAL A 64 0.28 4.86 -20.75
CA VAL A 64 -0.20 4.55 -19.39
C VAL A 64 0.07 3.08 -19.04
N PHE A 65 -0.21 2.14 -19.96
CA PHE A 65 0.05 0.72 -19.75
C PHE A 65 1.56 0.41 -19.64
N ALA A 66 2.41 1.10 -20.39
CA ALA A 66 3.87 0.92 -20.31
C ALA A 66 4.46 1.36 -18.96
N SER A 67 3.78 2.27 -18.24
CA SER A 67 4.11 2.65 -16.86
C SER A 67 3.38 1.82 -15.80
N SER A 68 2.60 0.79 -16.20
CA SER A 68 1.98 -0.12 -15.23
C SER A 68 3.03 -0.96 -14.51
N HIS A 69 2.75 -1.27 -13.27
CA HIS A 69 3.62 -2.05 -12.39
C HIS A 69 2.92 -3.30 -11.85
N CYS A 70 1.73 -3.67 -12.34
CA CYS A 70 0.97 -4.81 -11.84
C CYS A 70 0.15 -5.52 -12.93
N SER A 71 -0.30 -6.73 -12.63
CA SER A 71 -1.35 -7.44 -13.38
C SER A 71 -2.40 -8.01 -12.41
N ALA A 72 -3.67 -7.84 -12.74
CA ALA A 72 -4.80 -8.33 -11.95
C ALA A 72 -5.79 -9.14 -12.81
N LEU A 73 -6.44 -10.14 -12.21
CA LEU A 73 -7.51 -10.91 -12.84
C LEU A 73 -8.65 -11.15 -11.86
N ILE A 74 -9.88 -10.91 -12.29
CA ILE A 74 -11.10 -11.33 -11.60
C ILE A 74 -11.84 -12.29 -12.52
N LYS A 75 -12.16 -13.49 -12.02
CA LYS A 75 -12.75 -14.57 -12.81
C LYS A 75 -13.86 -15.26 -12.05
N VAL A 76 -15.07 -15.19 -12.60
CA VAL A 76 -16.22 -15.98 -12.15
C VAL A 76 -16.22 -17.34 -12.87
N THR A 77 -16.58 -18.41 -12.17
CA THR A 77 -16.75 -19.75 -12.73
C THR A 77 -17.93 -19.80 -13.72
N PRO A 78 -17.96 -20.77 -14.66
CA PRO A 78 -19.08 -20.92 -15.58
C PRO A 78 -20.44 -21.13 -14.88
N GLY A 79 -20.44 -21.75 -13.70
CA GLY A 79 -21.63 -22.00 -12.89
C GLY A 79 -22.11 -20.80 -12.06
N LEU A 80 -21.36 -19.69 -12.03
CA LEU A 80 -21.60 -18.52 -11.17
C LEU A 80 -21.62 -18.84 -9.66
N ASP A 81 -21.01 -19.96 -9.27
CA ASP A 81 -20.93 -20.45 -7.89
C ASP A 81 -19.70 -19.93 -7.15
N GLU A 82 -18.66 -19.51 -7.87
CA GLU A 82 -17.40 -19.07 -7.28
C GLU A 82 -16.79 -17.88 -8.05
N ILE A 83 -16.05 -17.05 -7.30
CA ILE A 83 -15.27 -15.93 -7.85
C ILE A 83 -13.82 -16.05 -7.38
N TYR A 84 -12.91 -16.07 -8.34
CA TYR A 84 -11.47 -16.01 -8.12
C TYR A 84 -10.96 -14.63 -8.45
N PHE A 85 -9.97 -14.18 -7.70
CA PHE A 85 -9.26 -12.95 -7.99
C PHE A 85 -7.79 -13.11 -7.65
N GLY A 86 -6.93 -12.46 -8.42
CA GLY A 86 -5.47 -12.55 -8.26
C GLY A 86 -4.81 -11.25 -8.68
N HIS A 87 -3.70 -10.95 -8.00
CA HIS A 87 -2.87 -9.78 -8.23
C HIS A 87 -1.40 -10.20 -8.27
N SER A 88 -0.66 -9.64 -9.21
CA SER A 88 0.77 -9.88 -9.42
C SER A 88 1.49 -8.55 -9.58
N THR A 89 2.15 -8.10 -8.52
CA THR A 89 3.00 -6.90 -8.53
C THR A 89 4.28 -7.14 -9.29
N TRP A 90 4.68 -6.16 -10.09
CA TRP A 90 5.93 -6.08 -10.82
C TRP A 90 6.77 -5.00 -10.17
N PHE A 91 7.85 -5.41 -9.51
CA PHE A 91 8.73 -4.46 -8.84
C PHE A 91 10.18 -4.94 -8.88
N ASP A 92 11.11 -4.07 -8.50
CA ASP A 92 12.52 -4.39 -8.49
C ASP A 92 12.80 -5.57 -7.53
N TYR A 93 13.68 -6.49 -7.94
CA TYR A 93 14.01 -7.68 -7.14
C TYR A 93 14.60 -7.36 -5.75
N ASN A 94 15.16 -6.16 -5.56
CA ASN A 94 15.65 -5.72 -4.25
C ASN A 94 14.51 -5.52 -3.21
N THR A 95 13.26 -5.51 -3.65
CA THR A 95 12.08 -5.33 -2.78
C THR A 95 11.48 -6.65 -2.30
N MET A 96 12.02 -7.80 -2.71
CA MET A 96 11.46 -9.12 -2.38
C MET A 96 11.59 -9.56 -0.92
N VAL A 97 11.92 -8.67 0.01
CA VAL A 97 11.75 -8.93 1.45
C VAL A 97 10.27 -8.73 1.80
N ARG A 98 9.52 -9.83 1.87
CA ARG A 98 8.05 -9.80 1.95
C ARG A 98 7.54 -10.14 3.35
N ILE A 99 6.41 -9.53 3.73
CA ILE A 99 5.64 -9.89 4.92
C ILE A 99 4.16 -9.91 4.53
N TYR A 100 3.47 -11.03 4.72
CA TYR A 100 2.01 -11.04 4.69
C TYR A 100 1.50 -10.61 6.06
N LYS A 101 0.68 -9.57 6.11
CA LYS A 101 0.23 -8.94 7.37
C LYS A 101 -1.25 -9.21 7.58
N THR A 102 -1.63 -9.44 8.83
CA THR A 102 -3.03 -9.43 9.28
C THR A 102 -3.14 -8.44 10.42
N TYR A 103 -3.99 -7.43 10.23
CA TYR A 103 -4.36 -6.48 11.27
C TYR A 103 -5.75 -6.81 11.81
N ASP A 104 -5.84 -6.84 13.14
CA ASP A 104 -7.11 -6.91 13.87
C ASP A 104 -7.18 -5.73 14.83
N PHE A 105 -7.99 -4.75 14.45
CA PHE A 105 -8.29 -3.52 15.17
C PHE A 105 -9.68 -3.58 15.81
N SER A 106 -10.25 -4.76 16.04
CA SER A 106 -11.59 -4.92 16.60
C SER A 106 -11.78 -4.26 17.98
N THR A 107 -10.68 -4.01 18.70
CA THR A 107 -10.67 -3.30 19.99
C THR A 107 -10.75 -1.77 19.85
N ILE A 108 -10.45 -1.21 18.67
CA ILE A 108 -10.49 0.23 18.40
C ILE A 108 -11.94 0.64 18.13
N LYS A 109 -12.53 1.40 19.06
CA LYS A 109 -13.85 1.99 18.88
C LYS A 109 -13.74 3.25 18.02
N SER A 110 -14.39 3.24 16.86
CA SER A 110 -14.38 4.37 15.93
C SER A 110 -15.70 4.45 15.18
N ASP A 111 -16.23 5.66 15.03
CA ASP A 111 -17.42 5.96 14.22
C ASP A 111 -17.10 6.10 12.72
N VAL A 112 -15.81 6.09 12.35
CA VAL A 112 -15.36 6.29 10.97
C VAL A 112 -14.68 5.05 10.36
N ILE A 113 -14.47 3.98 11.13
CA ILE A 113 -13.88 2.72 10.63
C ILE A 113 -15.00 1.68 10.51
N VAL A 114 -15.28 1.27 9.26
CA VAL A 114 -16.28 0.23 8.96
C VAL A 114 -15.65 -1.18 8.99
N ASN A 115 -14.35 -1.27 8.73
CA ASN A 115 -13.61 -2.52 8.66
C ASN A 115 -12.43 -2.53 9.61
N THR A 116 -12.47 -3.41 10.61
CA THR A 116 -11.46 -3.50 11.65
C THR A 116 -10.54 -4.70 11.46
N ARG A 117 -10.76 -5.54 10.44
CA ARG A 117 -9.91 -6.71 10.20
C ARG A 117 -9.55 -6.84 8.72
N LEU A 118 -8.26 -6.85 8.43
CA LEU A 118 -7.73 -6.95 7.08
C LEU A 118 -6.47 -7.79 7.06
N SER A 119 -6.24 -8.47 5.94
CA SER A 119 -4.99 -9.18 5.65
C SER A 119 -4.50 -8.83 4.26
N PHE A 120 -3.20 -8.62 4.09
CA PHE A 120 -2.64 -8.10 2.86
C PHE A 120 -1.17 -8.45 2.65
N SER A 121 -0.73 -8.53 1.40
CA SER A 121 0.70 -8.65 1.06
C SER A 121 1.40 -7.34 1.35
N SER A 122 2.64 -7.35 1.87
CA SER A 122 3.33 -6.12 2.27
C SER A 122 4.85 -6.34 2.40
N TYR A 123 5.52 -5.35 2.96
CA TYR A 123 6.96 -5.20 3.11
C TYR A 123 7.31 -4.76 4.54
N PRO A 124 8.53 -5.01 5.05
CA PRO A 124 8.96 -4.49 6.34
C PRO A 124 8.85 -2.96 6.42
N GLY A 125 8.21 -2.45 7.48
CA GLY A 125 8.08 -1.00 7.74
C GLY A 125 7.01 -0.24 6.94
N CYS A 126 6.45 -0.82 5.88
CA CYS A 126 5.22 -0.31 5.26
C CYS A 126 4.01 -0.62 6.16
N LEU A 127 3.04 0.26 6.27
CA LEU A 127 1.82 0.02 7.06
C LEU A 127 0.65 -0.44 6.17
N GLU A 128 0.82 -0.23 4.87
CA GLU A 128 -0.01 -0.59 3.74
C GLU A 128 0.61 -1.74 2.92
N SER A 129 -0.08 -2.14 1.85
CA SER A 129 0.31 -3.26 1.01
C SER A 129 1.44 -2.94 0.04
N THR A 130 1.44 -1.74 -0.55
CA THR A 130 2.32 -1.33 -1.66
C THR A 130 2.08 -2.13 -2.95
N ASP A 131 1.83 -3.43 -2.86
CA ASP A 131 1.28 -4.24 -3.96
C ASP A 131 -0.17 -3.86 -4.28
N ASP A 132 -0.93 -3.58 -3.22
CA ASP A 132 -2.38 -3.54 -3.15
C ASP A 132 -3.07 -4.90 -3.40
N PHE A 133 -2.91 -5.83 -2.47
CA PHE A 133 -3.77 -7.02 -2.36
C PHE A 133 -4.29 -7.18 -0.93
N TYR A 134 -5.57 -6.87 -0.71
CA TYR A 134 -6.22 -6.94 0.60
C TYR A 134 -7.42 -7.89 0.59
N ILE A 135 -7.47 -8.74 1.61
CA ILE A 135 -8.68 -9.44 2.06
C ILE A 135 -9.18 -8.72 3.30
N MET A 136 -10.36 -8.12 3.22
CA MET A 136 -10.91 -7.33 4.31
C MET A 136 -12.18 -7.99 4.85
N GLY A 137 -12.58 -7.63 6.08
CA GLY A 137 -13.90 -7.95 6.60
C GLY A 137 -15.02 -7.47 5.66
N GLN A 138 -16.28 -7.80 5.96
CA GLN A 138 -17.44 -7.39 5.15
C GLN A 138 -17.44 -7.94 3.71
N HIS A 139 -16.78 -9.07 3.48
CA HIS A 139 -16.72 -9.75 2.16
C HIS A 139 -16.14 -8.87 1.05
N MET A 140 -15.14 -8.03 1.37
CA MET A 140 -14.47 -7.18 0.39
C MET A 140 -13.05 -7.65 0.12
N ALA A 141 -12.67 -7.63 -1.16
CA ALA A 141 -11.29 -7.71 -1.61
C ALA A 141 -10.93 -6.40 -2.33
N MET A 142 -9.69 -5.94 -2.16
CA MET A 142 -9.11 -4.83 -2.91
C MET A 142 -7.86 -5.36 -3.60
N ILE A 143 -7.81 -5.22 -4.92
CA ILE A 143 -6.72 -5.62 -5.80
C ILE A 143 -6.53 -4.60 -6.91
#